data_AF-A0AAD4JLW3-F1
#
_entry.id   AF-A0AAD4JLW3-F1
#
_cell.length_a   1.000
_cell.length_b   1.000
_cell.length_c   1.000
_cell.angle_alpha   90.00
_cell.angle_beta   90.00
_cell.angle_gamma   90.00
#
_symmetry.space_group_name_H-M   'P 1'
#
loop_
_entity.id
_entity.type
_entity.pdbx_description
1 polymer ?
#
loop_
_entity_poly.entity_id
_entity_poly.type
_entity_poly.pdbx_seq_one_letter_code
_entity_poly.pdbx_strand_id
1 'polypeptide(L)'
;MAFRSREMMKKIVKKIGGEQNLAPGVKEQLRKSVPDRKIVMGRANRGLFAGRHIQFGNRVSEGGGNKTKRNWKPNVQEKRLFSYILDRHIRVKVTTHALRCIDKAGGIDEYLLKTPHQKMDTEMGLFWKTKIEKMYQDLGGKEVVFFSPDDEANLGEQFNELRLEQKAARREARRRIYGSSSKQEPTKEETDAGEASEPAKSRNEDGSSHTDFHEPMVANA
;
A
#
# COMPACT_ATOMS: atom_id res chain seq x y z
N MET A 1 10.20 -27.35 4.89
CA MET A 1 11.07 -26.92 3.77
C MET A 1 12.28 -26.26 4.41
N ALA A 2 13.49 -26.80 4.24
CA ALA A 2 14.66 -26.20 4.88
C ALA A 2 15.01 -24.85 4.22
N PHE A 3 15.00 -23.76 4.99
CA PHE A 3 15.43 -22.45 4.51
C PHE A 3 16.95 -22.46 4.26
N ARG A 4 17.35 -22.74 3.01
CA ARG A 4 18.73 -22.71 2.50
C ARG A 4 19.48 -21.44 2.91
N SER A 5 18.78 -20.31 2.99
CA SER A 5 19.31 -19.02 3.47
C SER A 5 19.97 -19.12 4.85
N ARG A 6 19.40 -19.84 5.82
CA ARG A 6 19.98 -19.97 7.17
C ARG A 6 21.26 -20.79 7.19
N GLU A 7 21.36 -21.81 6.34
CA GLU A 7 22.58 -22.61 6.20
C GLU A 7 23.68 -21.85 5.48
N MET A 8 23.33 -21.11 4.41
CA MET A 8 24.22 -20.15 3.74
C MET A 8 24.74 -19.11 4.74
N MET A 9 23.86 -18.52 5.56
CA MET A 9 24.20 -17.54 6.59
C MET A 9 25.15 -18.12 7.64
N LYS A 10 24.88 -19.34 8.14
CA LYS A 10 25.78 -20.05 9.05
C LYS A 10 27.15 -20.32 8.42
N LYS A 11 27.20 -20.70 7.14
CA LYS A 11 28.46 -20.90 6.40
C LYS A 11 29.24 -19.58 6.27
N ILE A 12 28.56 -18.47 5.97
CA ILE A 12 29.17 -17.13 5.89
C ILE A 12 29.74 -16.72 7.25
N VAL A 13 28.95 -16.77 8.33
CA VAL A 13 29.43 -16.44 9.70
C VAL A 13 30.59 -17.34 10.13
N LYS A 14 30.55 -18.64 9.80
CA LYS A 14 31.67 -19.56 10.06
C LYS A 14 32.92 -19.19 9.26
N LYS A 15 32.78 -18.75 8.00
CA LYS A 15 33.91 -18.30 7.15
C LYS A 15 34.55 -17.01 7.65
N ILE A 16 33.79 -16.14 8.32
CA ILE A 16 34.27 -14.89 8.94
C ILE A 16 34.94 -15.13 10.33
N GLY A 17 34.96 -16.38 10.81
CA GLY A 17 35.55 -16.73 12.12
C GLY A 17 34.59 -16.57 13.30
N GLY A 18 33.29 -16.36 13.06
CA GLY A 18 32.24 -16.30 14.08
C GLY A 18 31.63 -14.92 14.29
N GLU A 19 30.59 -14.86 15.13
CA GLU A 19 29.82 -13.62 15.41
C GLU A 19 30.59 -12.53 16.18
N GLN A 20 31.83 -12.77 16.58
CA GLN A 20 32.65 -11.80 17.31
C GLN A 20 33.40 -10.85 16.37
N ASN A 21 33.72 -11.30 15.15
CA ASN A 21 34.46 -10.52 14.15
C ASN A 21 33.55 -9.62 13.29
N LEU A 22 32.23 -9.66 13.50
CA LEU A 22 31.28 -8.78 12.82
C LEU A 22 31.15 -7.46 13.57
N ALA A 23 31.20 -6.35 12.85
CA ALA A 23 30.85 -5.03 13.38
C ALA A 23 29.45 -5.07 14.06
N PRO A 24 29.26 -4.40 15.21
CA PRO A 24 28.07 -4.57 16.03
C PRO A 24 26.77 -4.26 15.29
N GLY A 25 26.75 -3.20 14.46
CA GLY A 25 25.58 -2.87 13.62
C GLY A 25 25.22 -3.96 12.61
N VAL A 26 26.20 -4.60 11.97
CA VAL A 26 25.98 -5.71 11.03
C VAL A 26 25.43 -6.95 11.76
N LYS A 27 25.92 -7.21 12.98
CA LYS A 27 25.43 -8.29 13.85
C LYS A 27 23.97 -8.07 14.28
N GLU A 28 23.55 -6.84 14.52
CA GLU A 28 22.14 -6.51 14.79
C GLU A 28 21.24 -6.64 13.55
N GLN A 29 21.69 -6.14 12.39
CA GLN A 29 20.98 -6.32 11.12
C GLN A 29 20.79 -7.82 10.78
N LEU A 30 21.81 -8.63 11.05
CA LEU A 30 21.77 -10.08 10.90
C LEU A 30 20.71 -10.74 11.81
N ARG A 31 20.61 -10.30 13.07
CA ARG A 31 19.58 -10.79 14.01
C ARG A 31 18.16 -10.37 13.63
N LYS A 32 17.98 -9.21 13.01
CA LYS A 32 16.67 -8.72 12.54
C LYS A 32 16.16 -9.47 11.31
N SER A 33 17.06 -9.90 10.42
CA SER A 33 16.72 -10.58 9.17
C SER A 33 16.51 -12.10 9.31
N VAL A 34 17.14 -12.75 10.30
CA VAL A 34 17.03 -14.21 10.52
C VAL A 34 16.00 -14.53 11.61
N PRO A 35 15.08 -15.51 11.43
CA PRO A 35 14.13 -15.92 12.46
C PRO A 35 14.80 -16.61 13.66
N ASP A 36 14.43 -16.21 14.88
CA ASP A 36 14.87 -16.83 16.12
C ASP A 36 14.14 -18.15 16.38
N ARG A 37 14.60 -19.21 15.72
CA ARG A 37 13.93 -20.52 15.72
C ARG A 37 14.13 -21.32 17.03
N LYS A 38 13.75 -20.75 18.18
CA LYS A 38 13.78 -21.37 19.51
C LYS A 38 12.56 -22.27 19.76
N ILE A 39 12.21 -23.09 18.76
CA ILE A 39 11.03 -23.97 18.82
C ILE A 39 11.33 -25.19 19.70
N VAL A 40 10.72 -25.20 20.88
CA VAL A 40 10.81 -26.31 21.86
C VAL A 40 9.91 -27.50 21.49
N MET A 41 8.85 -27.28 20.70
CA MET A 41 7.83 -28.30 20.41
C MET A 41 7.52 -28.42 18.93
N GLY A 42 7.63 -29.64 18.38
CA GLY A 42 7.43 -29.91 16.94
C GLY A 42 6.06 -29.50 16.39
N ARG A 43 5.02 -29.43 17.25
CA ARG A 43 3.69 -28.94 16.86
C ARG A 43 3.66 -27.45 16.46
N ALA A 44 4.60 -26.64 16.95
CA ALA A 44 4.68 -25.22 16.60
C ALA A 44 5.11 -25.01 15.15
N ASN A 45 5.91 -25.92 14.57
CA ASN A 45 6.33 -25.84 13.16
C ASN A 45 5.16 -25.85 12.15
N ARG A 46 3.94 -26.23 12.58
CA ARG A 46 2.73 -26.40 11.75
C ARG A 46 1.60 -25.45 12.13
N GLY A 47 1.87 -24.42 12.93
CA GLY A 47 0.83 -23.52 13.46
C GLY A 47 1.37 -22.15 13.84
N LEU A 48 0.49 -21.25 14.28
CA LEU A 48 0.84 -19.88 14.67
C LEU A 48 0.84 -19.76 16.18
N PHE A 49 2.04 -19.74 16.76
CA PHE A 49 2.23 -19.79 18.22
C PHE A 49 2.70 -18.47 18.84
N ALA A 50 3.22 -17.53 18.05
CA ALA A 50 3.71 -16.21 18.48
C ALA A 50 4.65 -16.31 19.70
N GLY A 51 5.76 -17.04 19.58
CA GLY A 51 6.74 -17.26 20.65
C GLY A 51 6.25 -18.10 21.85
N ARG A 52 4.99 -18.55 21.89
CA ARG A 52 4.46 -19.35 23.01
C ARG A 52 4.82 -20.83 22.86
N HIS A 53 5.68 -21.31 23.75
CA HIS A 53 6.11 -22.70 23.82
C HIS A 53 5.70 -23.37 25.13
N ILE A 54 5.93 -24.68 25.22
CA ILE A 54 5.79 -25.40 26.49
C ILE A 54 6.88 -24.90 27.44
N GLN A 55 6.47 -24.49 28.64
CA GLN A 55 7.38 -24.17 29.73
C GLN A 55 7.56 -25.42 30.59
N PHE A 56 8.81 -25.71 30.97
CA PHE A 56 9.16 -26.79 31.89
C PHE A 56 9.59 -26.19 33.22
N GLY A 57 9.29 -26.87 34.32
CA GLY A 57 9.69 -26.45 35.67
C GLY A 57 9.09 -27.35 36.74
N ASN A 58 8.91 -26.82 37.94
CA ASN A 58 8.38 -27.56 39.07
C ASN A 58 7.13 -26.88 39.64
N ARG A 59 6.18 -27.69 40.13
CA ARG A 59 5.21 -27.26 41.13
C ARG A 59 5.87 -27.43 42.51
N VAL A 60 5.86 -26.38 43.32
CA VAL A 60 6.35 -26.39 44.70
C VAL A 60 5.14 -26.55 45.63
N SER A 61 5.24 -27.40 46.65
CA SER A 61 4.19 -27.51 47.68
C SER A 61 4.29 -26.38 48.69
N GLU A 62 3.17 -25.77 49.04
CA GLU A 62 3.07 -24.59 49.90
C GLU A 62 3.71 -24.79 51.29
N GLY A 63 3.24 -25.78 52.07
CA GLY A 63 3.75 -26.00 53.44
C GLY A 63 5.08 -26.75 53.57
N GLY A 64 5.57 -27.38 52.48
CA GLY A 64 6.68 -28.35 52.58
C GLY A 64 7.82 -28.17 51.57
N GLY A 65 7.77 -27.17 50.69
CA GLY A 65 8.83 -26.91 49.70
C GLY A 65 9.09 -28.00 48.66
N ASN A 66 8.34 -29.11 48.67
CA ASN A 66 8.54 -30.28 47.81
C ASN A 66 8.34 -29.92 46.33
N LYS A 67 9.31 -30.29 45.48
CA LYS A 67 9.39 -29.88 44.08
C LYS A 67 9.01 -31.04 43.15
N THR A 68 7.80 -31.01 42.58
CA THR A 68 7.35 -32.00 41.57
C THR A 68 7.50 -31.43 40.16
N LYS A 69 8.19 -32.16 39.26
CA LYS A 69 8.33 -31.76 37.84
C LYS A 69 6.96 -31.61 37.17
N ARG A 70 6.75 -30.52 36.42
CA ARG A 70 5.53 -30.24 35.65
C ARG A 70 5.87 -29.51 34.34
N ASN A 71 4.97 -29.60 33.36
CA ASN A 71 4.98 -28.76 32.17
C ASN A 71 3.71 -27.90 32.09
N TRP A 72 3.84 -26.69 31.55
CA TRP A 72 2.73 -25.80 31.21
C TRP A 72 2.62 -25.71 29.70
N LYS A 73 1.48 -26.17 29.16
CA LYS A 73 1.20 -26.16 27.71
C LYS A 73 0.46 -24.87 27.36
N PRO A 74 0.82 -24.16 26.29
CA PRO A 74 0.04 -23.01 25.83
C PRO A 74 -1.34 -23.48 25.35
N ASN A 75 -2.35 -22.62 25.54
CA ASN A 75 -3.71 -22.82 25.01
C ASN A 75 -3.68 -22.68 23.48
N VAL A 76 -4.12 -23.72 22.77
CA VAL A 76 -4.10 -23.83 21.31
C VAL A 76 -5.49 -24.24 20.84
N GLN A 77 -6.03 -23.50 19.88
CA GLN A 77 -7.30 -23.78 19.25
C GLN A 77 -7.09 -23.98 17.75
N GLU A 78 -7.91 -24.83 17.12
CA GLU A 78 -8.00 -24.86 15.68
C GLU A 78 -9.07 -23.87 15.23
N LYS A 79 -8.71 -22.93 14.36
CA LYS A 79 -9.61 -21.87 13.88
C LYS A 79 -9.49 -21.74 12.36
N ARG A 80 -10.58 -21.28 11.74
CA ARG A 80 -10.62 -20.80 10.36
C ARG A 80 -10.40 -19.29 10.41
N LEU A 81 -9.33 -18.82 9.79
CA LEU A 81 -9.06 -17.39 9.60
C LEU A 81 -9.27 -17.04 8.14
N PHE A 82 -9.97 -15.96 7.85
CA PHE A 82 -10.09 -15.45 6.48
C PHE A 82 -8.84 -14.66 6.11
N SER A 83 -8.31 -14.92 4.91
CA SER A 83 -7.23 -14.14 4.28
C SER A 83 -7.83 -13.41 3.09
N TYR A 84 -7.75 -12.08 3.11
CA TYR A 84 -8.33 -11.20 2.09
C TYR A 84 -7.61 -11.37 0.75
N ILE A 85 -6.29 -11.53 0.78
CA ILE A 85 -5.44 -11.57 -0.43
C ILE A 85 -5.51 -12.95 -1.12
N LEU A 86 -5.76 -14.00 -0.34
CA LEU A 86 -5.96 -15.36 -0.85
C LEU A 86 -7.45 -15.67 -1.10
N ASP A 87 -8.34 -14.72 -0.84
CA ASP A 87 -9.81 -14.82 -0.86
C ASP A 87 -10.35 -16.16 -0.33
N ARG A 88 -9.82 -16.59 0.82
CA ARG A 88 -10.14 -17.92 1.36
C ARG A 88 -9.91 -18.07 2.85
N HIS A 89 -10.63 -19.03 3.42
CA HIS A 89 -10.46 -19.47 4.79
C HIS A 89 -9.27 -20.43 4.93
N ILE A 90 -8.30 -20.07 5.76
CA ILE A 90 -7.15 -20.90 6.12
C ILE A 90 -7.44 -21.56 7.48
N ARG A 91 -7.37 -22.90 7.54
CA ARG A 91 -7.47 -23.68 8.79
C ARG A 91 -6.10 -23.78 9.46
N VAL A 92 -6.01 -23.29 10.70
CA VAL A 92 -4.75 -23.22 11.44
C VAL A 92 -4.91 -23.56 12.91
N LYS A 93 -3.86 -24.15 13.50
CA LYS A 93 -3.70 -24.25 14.95
C LYS A 93 -3.01 -22.98 15.45
N VAL A 94 -3.72 -22.21 16.27
CA VAL A 94 -3.34 -20.87 16.72
C VAL A 94 -3.40 -20.82 18.24
N THR A 95 -2.44 -20.13 18.88
CA THR A 95 -2.55 -19.85 20.31
C THR A 95 -3.52 -18.71 20.59
N THR A 96 -4.17 -18.69 21.75
CA THR A 96 -5.04 -17.56 22.13
C THR A 96 -4.31 -16.21 22.14
N HIS A 97 -2.99 -16.23 22.41
CA HIS A 97 -2.14 -15.05 22.26
C HIS A 97 -1.98 -14.62 20.80
N ALA A 98 -1.71 -15.56 19.89
CA ALA A 98 -1.58 -15.26 18.47
C ALA A 98 -2.91 -14.77 17.86
N LEU A 99 -4.05 -15.33 18.28
CA LEU A 99 -5.39 -14.80 17.94
C LEU A 99 -5.51 -13.33 18.33
N ARG A 100 -5.30 -12.97 19.60
CA ARG A 100 -5.34 -11.56 20.04
C ARG A 100 -4.36 -10.63 19.29
N CYS A 101 -3.21 -11.15 18.86
CA CYS A 101 -2.26 -10.40 18.03
C CYS A 101 -2.74 -10.22 16.58
N ILE A 102 -3.46 -11.20 16.03
CA ILE A 102 -4.10 -11.13 14.71
C ILE A 102 -5.25 -10.12 14.74
N ASP A 103 -6.10 -10.18 15.76
CA ASP A 103 -7.20 -9.24 15.97
C ASP A 103 -6.67 -7.80 16.12
N LYS A 104 -5.64 -7.59 16.95
CA LYS A 104 -4.96 -6.29 17.09
C LYS A 104 -4.31 -5.81 15.78
N ALA A 105 -3.92 -6.73 14.89
CA ALA A 105 -3.28 -6.39 13.63
C ALA A 105 -4.26 -6.04 12.51
N GLY A 106 -5.57 -6.34 12.64
CA GLY A 106 -6.59 -6.14 11.60
C GLY A 106 -6.92 -7.40 10.78
N GLY A 107 -6.18 -8.49 10.96
CA GLY A 107 -6.37 -9.74 10.21
C GLY A 107 -5.10 -10.57 10.10
N ILE A 108 -5.22 -11.77 9.51
CA ILE A 108 -4.07 -12.70 9.39
C ILE A 108 -2.99 -12.16 8.45
N ASP A 109 -3.40 -11.51 7.35
CA ASP A 109 -2.47 -11.01 6.35
C ASP A 109 -1.66 -9.82 6.88
N GLU A 110 -2.35 -8.85 7.49
CA GLU A 110 -1.72 -7.72 8.18
C GLU A 110 -0.82 -8.17 9.33
N TYR A 111 -1.22 -9.19 10.10
CA TYR A 111 -0.37 -9.78 11.12
C TYR A 111 0.94 -10.35 10.54
N LEU A 112 0.87 -11.07 9.41
CA LEU A 112 2.03 -11.65 8.76
C LEU A 112 2.96 -10.59 8.17
N LEU A 113 2.42 -9.51 7.59
CA LEU A 113 3.20 -8.36 7.13
C LEU A 113 3.90 -7.63 8.29
N LYS A 114 3.12 -7.19 9.29
CA LYS A 114 3.57 -6.38 10.43
C LYS A 114 4.54 -7.12 11.34
N THR A 115 4.50 -8.47 11.38
CA THR A 115 5.42 -9.24 12.23
C THR A 115 6.82 -9.33 11.62
N PRO A 116 7.89 -8.92 12.34
CA PRO A 116 9.25 -8.97 11.82
C PRO A 116 9.76 -10.41 11.73
N HIS A 117 10.67 -10.67 10.79
CA HIS A 117 11.23 -12.01 10.52
C HIS A 117 11.79 -12.69 11.77
N GLN A 118 12.48 -11.93 12.63
CA GLN A 118 13.00 -12.45 13.90
C GLN A 118 11.93 -13.10 14.81
N LYS A 119 10.72 -12.52 14.89
CA LYS A 119 9.60 -13.01 15.72
C LYS A 119 8.77 -14.12 15.04
N MET A 120 9.09 -14.46 13.79
CA MET A 120 8.42 -15.51 13.05
C MET A 120 9.16 -16.83 13.26
N ASP A 121 8.88 -17.53 14.36
CA ASP A 121 9.57 -18.78 14.71
C ASP A 121 9.39 -19.89 13.65
N THR A 122 8.25 -19.86 12.93
CA THR A 122 7.67 -20.99 12.18
C THR A 122 7.94 -20.90 10.68
N GLU A 123 8.53 -21.96 10.08
CA GLU A 123 8.79 -22.05 8.62
C GLU A 123 7.56 -21.72 7.76
N MET A 124 6.41 -22.31 8.12
CA MET A 124 5.12 -22.09 7.46
C MET A 124 4.69 -20.62 7.48
N GLY A 125 4.97 -19.92 8.59
CA GLY A 125 4.67 -18.50 8.73
C GLY A 125 5.56 -17.62 7.86
N LEU A 126 6.86 -17.93 7.74
CA LEU A 126 7.73 -17.25 6.78
C LEU A 126 7.25 -17.46 5.34
N PHE A 127 6.92 -18.71 4.97
CA PHE A 127 6.44 -19.04 3.64
C PHE A 127 5.16 -18.26 3.28
N TRP A 128 4.20 -18.17 4.21
CA TRP A 128 3.00 -17.36 3.99
C TRP A 128 3.29 -15.88 3.90
N LYS A 129 4.17 -15.34 4.75
CA LYS A 129 4.60 -13.94 4.64
C LYS A 129 5.18 -13.66 3.25
N THR A 130 6.15 -14.45 2.77
CA THR A 130 6.75 -14.26 1.44
C THR A 130 5.75 -14.41 0.30
N LYS A 131 4.73 -15.29 0.46
CA LYS A 131 3.67 -15.43 -0.55
C LYS A 131 2.75 -14.19 -0.56
N ILE A 132 2.34 -13.72 0.62
CA ILE A 132 1.46 -12.56 0.79
C ILE A 132 2.15 -11.28 0.31
N GLU A 133 3.41 -11.09 0.68
CA GLU A 133 4.24 -9.95 0.27
C GLU A 133 4.41 -9.91 -1.25
N LYS A 134 4.67 -11.06 -1.90
CA LYS A 134 4.67 -11.15 -3.36
C LYS A 134 3.30 -10.78 -3.96
N MET A 135 2.20 -11.35 -3.45
CA MET A 135 0.88 -11.04 -4.03
C MET A 135 0.46 -9.58 -3.81
N TYR A 136 0.96 -8.91 -2.76
CA TYR A 136 0.82 -7.45 -2.62
C TYR A 136 1.64 -6.66 -3.64
N GLN A 137 2.85 -7.12 -3.99
CA GLN A 137 3.64 -6.51 -5.08
C GLN A 137 2.94 -6.71 -6.44
N ASP A 138 2.44 -7.93 -6.70
CA ASP A 138 1.67 -8.28 -7.90
C ASP A 138 0.31 -7.53 -7.98
N LEU A 139 -0.24 -7.06 -6.84
CA LEU A 139 -1.43 -6.22 -6.77
C LEU A 139 -1.11 -4.72 -6.88
N GLY A 140 -0.07 -4.24 -6.20
CA GLY A 140 0.34 -2.83 -6.23
C GLY A 140 0.95 -2.40 -7.57
N GLY A 141 1.45 -3.35 -8.37
CA GLY A 141 1.83 -3.13 -9.76
C GLY A 141 0.65 -3.16 -10.75
N LYS A 142 -0.59 -3.34 -10.29
CA LYS A 142 -1.78 -3.14 -11.12
C LYS A 142 -2.26 -1.71 -10.93
N GLU A 143 -2.12 -0.93 -11.98
CA GLU A 143 -2.77 0.37 -12.06
C GLU A 143 -4.28 0.15 -12.04
N VAL A 144 -4.97 0.76 -11.07
CA VAL A 144 -6.44 0.75 -11.00
C VAL A 144 -6.92 1.87 -11.92
N VAL A 145 -6.93 1.58 -13.21
CA VAL A 145 -7.39 2.49 -14.26
C VAL A 145 -8.91 2.56 -14.21
N PHE A 146 -9.48 3.78 -14.27
CA PHE A 146 -10.94 3.97 -14.28
C PHE A 146 -11.59 3.62 -15.63
N PHE A 147 -10.80 3.77 -16.69
CA PHE A 147 -11.16 3.54 -18.09
C PHE A 147 -10.40 2.31 -18.63
N SER A 148 -10.88 1.66 -19.70
CA SER A 148 -10.03 0.71 -20.43
C SER A 148 -8.81 1.45 -20.99
N PRO A 149 -7.63 0.82 -21.15
CA PRO A 149 -6.52 1.44 -21.88
C PRO A 149 -6.92 1.94 -23.28
N ASP A 150 -7.88 1.26 -23.92
CA ASP A 150 -8.46 1.69 -25.20
C ASP A 150 -9.32 2.95 -25.06
N ASP A 151 -10.09 3.07 -23.97
CA ASP A 151 -10.91 4.26 -23.67
C ASP A 151 -10.03 5.47 -23.33
N GLU A 152 -8.91 5.28 -22.63
CA GLU A 152 -7.94 6.36 -22.35
C GLU A 152 -7.29 6.87 -23.63
N ALA A 153 -6.96 5.98 -24.57
CA ALA A 153 -6.47 6.37 -25.89
C ALA A 153 -7.52 7.17 -26.67
N ASN A 154 -8.76 6.66 -26.75
CA ASN A 154 -9.88 7.32 -27.43
C ASN A 154 -10.18 8.71 -26.84
N LEU A 155 -10.19 8.85 -25.51
CA LEU A 155 -10.36 10.14 -24.83
C LEU A 155 -9.18 11.09 -25.14
N GLY A 156 -7.95 10.59 -25.16
CA GLY A 156 -6.76 11.35 -25.54
C GLY A 156 -6.85 11.91 -26.96
N GLU A 157 -7.32 11.12 -27.93
CA GLU A 157 -7.56 11.56 -29.31
C GLU A 157 -8.67 12.62 -29.37
N GLN A 158 -9.82 12.39 -28.74
CA GLN A 158 -10.93 13.34 -28.68
C GLN A 158 -10.51 14.71 -28.09
N PHE A 159 -9.73 14.73 -27.01
CA PHE A 159 -9.22 15.99 -26.44
C PHE A 159 -8.22 16.71 -27.35
N ASN A 160 -7.45 15.97 -28.16
CA ASN A 160 -6.53 16.56 -29.13
C ASN A 160 -7.27 17.17 -30.32
N GLU A 161 -8.28 16.49 -30.86
CA GLU A 161 -9.16 17.02 -31.91
C GLU A 161 -9.87 18.30 -31.44
N LEU A 162 -10.52 18.26 -30.28
CA LEU A 162 -11.24 19.41 -29.70
C LEU A 162 -10.28 20.62 -29.47
N ARG A 163 -9.01 20.37 -29.11
CA ARG A 163 -7.98 21.43 -29.05
C ARG A 163 -7.58 21.98 -30.42
N LEU A 164 -7.49 21.14 -31.44
CA LEU A 164 -7.20 21.57 -32.82
C LEU A 164 -8.36 22.40 -33.38
N GLU A 165 -9.60 21.98 -33.14
CA GLU A 165 -10.82 22.72 -33.49
C GLU A 165 -10.86 24.09 -32.81
N GLN A 166 -10.69 24.17 -31.48
CA GLN A 166 -10.62 25.45 -30.77
C GLN A 166 -9.50 26.36 -31.30
N LYS A 167 -8.34 25.78 -31.64
CA LYS A 167 -7.20 26.52 -32.21
C LYS A 167 -7.49 27.01 -33.63
N ALA A 168 -8.19 26.23 -34.44
CA ALA A 168 -8.66 26.61 -35.78
C ALA A 168 -9.73 27.71 -35.69
N ALA A 169 -10.75 27.54 -34.85
CA ALA A 169 -11.79 28.54 -34.60
C ALA A 169 -11.20 29.87 -34.09
N ARG A 170 -10.23 29.84 -33.18
CA ARG A 170 -9.51 31.05 -32.71
C ARG A 170 -8.68 31.70 -33.82
N ARG A 171 -8.08 30.91 -34.72
CA ARG A 171 -7.35 31.41 -35.90
C ARG A 171 -8.32 32.03 -36.92
N GLU A 172 -9.48 31.43 -37.16
CA GLU A 172 -10.54 32.01 -37.98
C GLU A 172 -11.09 33.30 -37.39
N ALA A 173 -11.40 33.34 -36.10
CA ALA A 173 -11.85 34.55 -35.42
C ALA A 173 -10.83 35.69 -35.58
N ARG A 174 -9.53 35.40 -35.38
CA ARG A 174 -8.44 36.36 -35.70
C ARG A 174 -8.44 36.78 -37.17
N ARG A 175 -8.67 35.85 -38.11
CA ARG A 175 -8.74 36.16 -39.55
C ARG A 175 -9.95 37.04 -39.89
N ARG A 176 -11.09 36.86 -39.24
CA ARG A 176 -12.29 37.70 -39.42
C ARG A 176 -12.09 39.10 -38.83
N ILE A 177 -11.39 39.22 -37.70
CA ILE A 177 -11.13 40.51 -37.02
C ILE A 177 -10.02 41.33 -37.72
N TYR A 178 -8.96 40.69 -38.21
CA TYR A 178 -7.76 41.38 -38.73
C TYR A 178 -7.47 41.15 -40.23
N GLY A 179 -8.25 40.30 -40.91
CA GLY A 179 -8.00 39.92 -42.30
C GLY A 179 -8.60 40.85 -43.36
N SER A 180 -9.50 41.76 -42.97
CA SER A 180 -10.07 42.79 -43.85
C SER A 180 -9.14 43.99 -43.98
N SER A 181 -7.96 43.79 -44.60
CA SER A 181 -7.02 44.88 -44.88
C SER A 181 -6.20 44.60 -46.16
N SER A 182 -6.86 44.61 -47.32
CA SER A 182 -6.22 45.02 -48.59
C SER A 182 -7.23 45.29 -49.72
N LYS A 183 -7.16 46.51 -50.24
CA LYS A 183 -7.68 47.01 -51.54
C LYS A 183 -9.21 47.03 -51.77
N GLN A 184 -9.73 48.26 -51.81
CA GLN A 184 -10.69 48.71 -52.81
C GLN A 184 -10.12 49.99 -53.46
N GLU A 185 -10.29 50.14 -54.78
CA GLU A 185 -10.01 51.38 -55.53
C GLU A 185 -11.34 52.11 -55.83
N PRO A 186 -11.32 53.44 -56.08
CA PRO A 186 -12.53 54.25 -56.03
C PRO A 186 -13.27 54.37 -57.37
N THR A 187 -14.61 54.40 -57.30
CA THR A 187 -15.49 55.03 -58.30
C THR A 187 -16.58 55.84 -57.57
N LYS A 188 -17.09 56.89 -58.22
CA LYS A 188 -17.79 58.02 -57.56
C LYS A 188 -19.33 57.99 -57.69
N GLU A 189 -19.96 58.88 -56.92
CA GLU A 189 -21.35 59.41 -57.01
C GLU A 189 -22.44 58.44 -56.49
N GLU A 190 -22.98 58.68 -55.29
CA GLU A 190 -24.13 59.57 -54.94
C GLU A 190 -25.49 58.94 -55.33
N THR A 191 -26.48 58.67 -54.48
CA THR A 191 -26.81 58.98 -53.05
C THR A 191 -27.42 57.70 -52.39
N ASP A 192 -28.07 57.62 -51.20
CA ASP A 192 -28.62 58.57 -50.22
C ASP A 192 -28.76 57.90 -48.79
N ALA A 193 -29.31 58.65 -47.83
CA ALA A 193 -30.05 58.29 -46.60
C ALA A 193 -30.04 56.85 -46.03
N GLY A 194 -29.79 56.70 -44.71
CA GLY A 194 -30.14 55.44 -44.04
C GLY A 194 -29.61 55.11 -42.64
N GLU A 195 -29.33 56.10 -41.77
CA GLU A 195 -29.27 55.95 -40.30
C GLU A 195 -28.20 55.02 -39.67
N ALA A 196 -27.38 55.58 -38.78
CA ALA A 196 -26.33 54.88 -38.04
C ALA A 196 -26.55 54.99 -36.52
N SER A 197 -26.27 53.91 -35.78
CA SER A 197 -25.74 54.02 -34.42
C SER A 197 -24.93 52.79 -34.00
N GLU A 198 -23.67 53.05 -33.70
CA GLU A 198 -22.52 52.18 -33.43
C GLU A 198 -22.57 51.19 -32.23
N PRO A 199 -21.52 50.34 -32.05
CA PRO A 199 -21.54 49.19 -31.13
C PRO A 199 -20.65 49.33 -29.87
N ALA A 200 -20.77 48.29 -29.03
CA ALA A 200 -19.73 47.73 -28.14
C ALA A 200 -19.23 48.53 -26.91
N LYS A 201 -19.20 47.83 -25.75
CA LYS A 201 -18.13 47.89 -24.72
C LYS A 201 -18.32 46.80 -23.66
N SER A 202 -17.67 45.65 -23.85
CA SER A 202 -17.35 44.73 -22.74
C SER A 202 -15.93 45.03 -22.27
N ARG A 203 -15.78 45.67 -21.10
CA ARG A 203 -14.47 45.83 -20.43
C ARG A 203 -14.09 44.52 -19.74
N ASN A 204 -12.80 44.18 -19.79
CA ASN A 204 -12.19 43.22 -18.87
C ASN A 204 -12.00 43.90 -17.50
N GLU A 205 -11.99 43.14 -16.42
CA GLU A 205 -10.87 43.10 -15.48
C GLU A 205 -11.03 41.94 -14.46
N ASP A 206 -10.07 41.03 -14.53
CA ASP A 206 -9.34 40.33 -13.46
C ASP A 206 -10.04 39.86 -12.17
N GLY A 207 -9.65 38.65 -11.74
CA GLY A 207 -10.25 37.95 -10.62
C GLY A 207 -9.77 38.40 -9.25
N SER A 208 -10.56 38.06 -8.23
CA SER A 208 -10.12 38.01 -6.83
C SER A 208 -10.48 36.66 -6.23
N SER A 209 -9.52 36.04 -5.56
CA SER A 209 -9.64 34.71 -4.95
C SER A 209 -10.39 34.76 -3.62
N HIS A 210 -11.41 33.92 -3.45
CA HIS A 210 -11.85 33.52 -2.11
C HIS A 210 -11.94 32.00 -2.01
N THR A 211 -11.22 31.45 -1.04
CA THR A 211 -11.20 30.02 -0.71
C THR A 211 -11.97 29.83 0.59
N ASP A 212 -13.22 29.36 0.50
CA ASP A 212 -13.97 28.98 1.70
C ASP A 212 -13.62 27.54 2.11
N PHE A 213 -12.78 27.45 3.15
CA PHE A 213 -12.57 26.22 3.92
C PHE A 213 -13.87 25.86 4.65
N HIS A 214 -14.45 24.70 4.34
CA HIS A 214 -15.58 24.19 5.10
C HIS A 214 -15.08 23.29 6.24
N GLU A 215 -14.86 23.86 7.44
CA GLU A 215 -14.71 23.05 8.66
C GLU A 215 -16.09 22.59 9.19
N PRO A 216 -16.16 21.43 9.86
CA PRO A 216 -17.40 20.85 10.37
C PRO A 216 -17.79 21.43 11.74
N MET A 217 -19.07 21.73 11.94
CA MET A 217 -19.59 22.09 13.26
C MET A 217 -19.56 20.92 14.22
N VAL A 218 -18.85 21.07 15.33
CA VAL A 218 -18.98 20.21 16.51
C VAL A 218 -20.08 20.76 17.40
N ALA A 219 -21.14 19.98 17.62
CA ALA A 219 -22.14 20.25 18.64
C ALA A 219 -22.00 19.21 19.76
N ASN A 220 -21.58 19.67 20.94
CA ASN A 220 -21.63 18.88 22.17
C ASN A 220 -22.90 19.24 22.96
N ALA A 221 -23.63 18.23 23.39
CA ALA A 221 -24.55 18.24 24.52
C ALA A 221 -24.50 16.85 25.17
#